data_AF-U5CZI2-F1
#
_entry.id   AF-U5CZI2-F1
#
_cell.length_a   1.000
_cell.length_b   1.000
_cell.length_c   1.000
_cell.angle_alpha   90.00
_cell.angle_beta   90.00
_cell.angle_gamma   90.00
#
_symmetry.space_group_name_H-M   'P 1'
#
loop_
_entity.id
_entity.type
_entity.pdbx_description
1 polymer ?
#
loop_
_entity_poly.entity_id
_entity_poly.type
_entity_poly.pdbx_seq_one_letter_code
_entity_poly.pdbx_strand_id
1 'polypeptide(L)'
;MASCTLDEASPLKLTPQLCDLHPSDEGTEELMQVQLTRFMCGSLVVGFTSNHLIADGKATGTFLLACGQATCGLTDYPVPIHDRAVVKPHDPFSIEFDHLGKEYMEKRLVKEVPWEEMVSQVRVEKTQFSPDVLAKLKAPATVRCPSGRDYSTFESLIFHLWQKVTQAHGMGEEETSQLCILINVRTHVVPPIAHGYFGNMVLWVFPRATVRELLSQPLDRVAEVVHAAIAQVNDRYARSFVDFDVGVERDGRWSELVATGDLDSTVCCPNLEANSRLRIPFEENGFWEWGA
;
A
#
# COMPACT_ATOMS: atom_id res chain seq x y z
N MET A 1 -4.32 -20.72 -22.68
CA MET A 1 -4.16 -21.99 -21.93
C MET A 1 -2.68 -22.18 -21.67
N ALA A 2 -2.30 -22.58 -20.46
CA ALA A 2 -0.91 -22.86 -20.13
C ALA A 2 -0.46 -24.21 -20.73
N SER A 3 0.83 -24.32 -21.04
CA SER A 3 1.47 -25.51 -21.63
C SER A 3 1.95 -26.53 -20.59
N CYS A 4 1.68 -26.29 -19.30
CA CYS A 4 2.07 -27.14 -18.18
C CYS A 4 0.93 -27.30 -17.16
N THR A 5 1.15 -28.14 -16.16
CA THR A 5 0.33 -28.23 -14.94
C THR A 5 0.73 -27.16 -13.92
N LEU A 6 -0.17 -26.83 -12.99
CA LEU A 6 0.12 -25.83 -11.95
C LEU A 6 1.22 -26.31 -11.00
N ASP A 7 1.27 -27.62 -10.71
CA ASP A 7 2.32 -28.20 -9.87
C ASP A 7 3.71 -28.07 -10.50
N GLU A 8 3.82 -28.24 -11.82
CA GLU A 8 5.08 -28.00 -12.55
C GLU A 8 5.49 -26.53 -12.55
N ALA A 9 4.53 -25.61 -12.53
CA ALA A 9 4.78 -24.18 -12.39
C ALA A 9 5.01 -23.75 -10.94
N SER A 10 4.77 -24.64 -9.97
CA SER A 10 4.81 -24.35 -8.54
C SER A 10 6.21 -24.63 -7.94
N PRO A 11 6.70 -23.81 -6.99
CA PRO A 11 6.10 -22.55 -6.56
C PRO A 11 6.15 -21.52 -7.69
N LEU A 12 5.11 -20.69 -7.80
CA LEU A 12 5.11 -19.53 -8.68
C LEU A 12 6.22 -18.58 -8.23
N LYS A 13 7.40 -18.74 -8.84
CA LYS A 13 8.55 -17.88 -8.61
C LYS A 13 8.31 -16.57 -9.37
N LEU A 14 8.83 -15.49 -8.82
CA LEU A 14 8.82 -14.17 -9.47
C LEU A 14 9.82 -14.21 -10.62
N THR A 15 9.39 -14.77 -11.75
CA THR A 15 10.11 -14.85 -13.01
C THR A 15 9.29 -14.17 -14.09
N PRO A 16 9.88 -13.82 -15.25
CA PRO A 16 9.11 -13.25 -16.37
C PRO A 16 7.90 -14.09 -16.77
N GLN A 17 7.96 -15.43 -16.61
CA GLN A 17 6.83 -16.33 -16.88
C GLN A 17 5.65 -16.14 -15.91
N LEU A 18 5.86 -15.61 -14.70
CA LEU A 18 4.77 -15.23 -13.82
C LEU A 18 4.01 -14.02 -14.37
N CYS A 19 4.71 -13.11 -15.09
CA CYS A 19 4.08 -11.97 -15.72
C CYS A 19 3.09 -12.40 -16.81
N ASP A 20 3.33 -13.54 -17.47
CA ASP A 20 2.39 -14.14 -18.44
C ASP A 20 1.05 -14.56 -17.80
N LEU A 21 0.97 -14.61 -16.46
CA LEU A 21 -0.27 -14.94 -15.74
C LEU A 21 -1.15 -13.72 -15.43
N HIS A 22 -0.72 -12.50 -15.78
CA HIS A 22 -1.55 -11.30 -15.70
C HIS A 22 -1.59 -10.55 -17.05
N PRO A 23 -2.65 -9.78 -17.33
CA PRO A 23 -2.68 -8.93 -18.51
C PRO A 23 -1.50 -7.96 -18.54
N SER A 24 -0.93 -7.72 -19.72
CA SER A 24 0.04 -6.65 -19.94
C SER A 24 -0.64 -5.29 -19.82
N ASP A 25 0.06 -4.33 -19.21
CA ASP A 25 -0.33 -2.92 -19.13
C ASP A 25 0.28 -2.06 -20.26
N GLU A 26 1.12 -2.63 -21.12
CA GLU A 26 1.73 -1.90 -22.24
C GLU A 26 0.66 -1.39 -23.23
N GLY A 27 0.54 -0.05 -23.32
CA GLY A 27 -0.36 0.61 -24.27
C GLY A 27 -1.85 0.38 -24.00
N THR A 28 -2.22 -0.02 -22.77
CA THR A 28 -3.61 -0.30 -22.39
C THR A 28 -4.41 0.98 -22.18
N GLU A 29 -5.63 1.05 -22.73
CA GLU A 29 -6.58 2.15 -22.45
C GLU A 29 -7.60 1.73 -21.37
N GLU A 30 -7.74 0.42 -21.15
CA GLU A 30 -8.68 -0.16 -20.21
C GLU A 30 -8.29 0.14 -18.75
N LEU A 31 -9.27 0.52 -17.95
CA LEU A 31 -9.07 0.77 -16.51
C LEU A 31 -8.90 -0.52 -15.70
N MET A 32 -9.34 -1.66 -16.26
CA MET A 32 -9.17 -2.98 -15.67
C MET A 32 -9.16 -4.04 -16.76
N GLN A 33 -8.26 -5.00 -16.62
CA GLN A 33 -8.15 -6.18 -17.47
C GLN A 33 -8.15 -7.43 -16.58
N VAL A 34 -8.74 -8.52 -17.10
CA VAL A 34 -8.79 -9.81 -16.42
C VAL A 34 -8.35 -10.90 -17.38
N GLN A 35 -7.46 -11.77 -16.93
CA GLN A 35 -6.97 -12.92 -17.68
C GLN A 35 -7.31 -14.22 -16.95
N LEU A 36 -7.83 -15.18 -17.70
CA LEU A 36 -8.12 -16.54 -17.23
C LEU A 36 -7.13 -17.53 -17.85
N THR A 37 -6.22 -18.06 -17.04
CA THR A 37 -5.21 -19.01 -17.49
C THR A 37 -5.53 -20.40 -16.97
N ARG A 38 -6.10 -21.25 -17.84
CA ARG A 38 -6.34 -22.67 -17.56
C ARG A 38 -5.08 -23.50 -17.81
N PHE A 39 -4.67 -24.29 -16.81
CA PHE A 39 -3.55 -25.23 -16.84
C PHE A 39 -3.99 -26.62 -17.33
N MET A 40 -3.02 -27.44 -17.76
CA MET A 40 -3.30 -28.78 -18.28
C MET A 40 -3.95 -29.72 -17.25
N CYS A 41 -3.65 -29.54 -15.96
CA CYS A 41 -4.27 -30.26 -14.86
C CYS A 41 -5.70 -29.78 -14.53
N GLY A 42 -6.25 -28.83 -15.28
CA GLY A 42 -7.60 -28.27 -15.07
C GLY A 42 -7.64 -27.08 -14.12
N SER A 43 -6.57 -26.83 -13.35
CA SER A 43 -6.42 -25.65 -12.48
C SER A 43 -6.56 -24.35 -13.26
N LEU A 44 -7.01 -23.30 -12.58
CA LEU A 44 -7.26 -21.98 -13.16
C LEU A 44 -6.52 -20.92 -12.35
N VAL A 45 -5.80 -20.04 -13.04
CA VAL A 45 -5.28 -18.79 -12.48
C VAL A 45 -6.09 -17.63 -13.04
N VAL A 46 -6.51 -16.72 -12.15
CA VAL A 46 -7.18 -15.47 -12.50
C VAL A 46 -6.21 -14.34 -12.23
N GLY A 47 -5.65 -13.76 -13.30
CA GLY A 47 -4.82 -12.57 -13.24
C GLY A 47 -5.66 -11.32 -13.50
N PHE A 48 -5.32 -10.21 -12.85
CA PHE A 48 -5.95 -8.93 -13.13
C PHE A 48 -4.93 -7.79 -13.07
N THR A 49 -5.17 -6.78 -13.89
CA THR A 49 -4.42 -5.52 -13.95
C THR A 49 -5.45 -4.41 -13.84
N SER A 50 -5.19 -3.39 -13.01
CA SER A 50 -6.15 -2.31 -12.76
C SER A 50 -5.45 -0.98 -12.56
N ASN A 51 -6.02 0.08 -13.13
CA ASN A 51 -5.52 1.43 -12.97
C ASN A 51 -5.73 1.92 -11.52
N HIS A 52 -4.64 2.23 -10.81
CA HIS A 52 -4.71 2.62 -9.40
C HIS A 52 -5.37 4.01 -9.19
N LEU A 53 -5.45 4.87 -10.22
CA LEU A 53 -6.12 6.16 -10.14
C LEU A 53 -7.63 6.02 -9.86
N ILE A 54 -8.23 4.89 -10.21
CA ILE A 54 -9.67 4.68 -10.03
C ILE A 54 -10.04 4.03 -8.70
N ALA A 55 -9.17 3.22 -8.10
CA ALA A 55 -9.48 2.43 -6.92
C ALA A 55 -8.20 2.01 -6.17
N ASP A 56 -8.23 2.11 -4.83
CA ASP A 56 -7.20 1.53 -3.98
C ASP A 56 -7.39 0.01 -3.81
N GLY A 57 -6.41 -0.66 -3.20
CA GLY A 57 -6.45 -2.10 -2.98
C GLY A 57 -7.69 -2.62 -2.22
N LYS A 58 -8.31 -1.82 -1.35
CA LYS A 58 -9.55 -2.23 -0.63
C LYS A 58 -10.74 -2.18 -1.57
N ALA A 59 -10.88 -1.12 -2.37
CA ALA A 59 -11.92 -1.01 -3.38
C ALA A 59 -11.77 -2.12 -4.44
N THR A 60 -10.55 -2.34 -4.94
CA THR A 60 -10.25 -3.41 -5.90
C THR A 60 -10.57 -4.80 -5.34
N GLY A 61 -10.17 -5.11 -4.11
CA GLY A 61 -10.51 -6.39 -3.47
C GLY A 61 -12.01 -6.59 -3.29
N THR A 62 -12.74 -5.54 -2.92
CA THR A 62 -14.21 -5.59 -2.76
C THR A 62 -14.88 -5.83 -4.11
N PHE A 63 -14.38 -5.22 -5.18
CA PHE A 63 -14.87 -5.46 -6.54
C PHE A 63 -14.63 -6.91 -6.98
N LEU A 64 -13.43 -7.46 -6.79
CA LEU A 64 -13.12 -8.84 -7.16
C LEU A 64 -14.01 -9.83 -6.38
N LEU A 65 -14.23 -9.58 -5.09
CA LEU A 65 -15.17 -10.34 -4.28
C LEU A 65 -16.59 -10.28 -4.87
N ALA A 66 -17.10 -9.08 -5.18
CA ALA A 66 -18.43 -8.90 -5.75
C ALA A 66 -18.58 -9.58 -7.11
N CYS A 67 -17.56 -9.53 -7.98
CA CYS A 67 -17.52 -10.29 -9.24
C CYS A 67 -17.63 -11.79 -8.99
N GLY A 68 -16.91 -12.29 -7.98
CA GLY A 68 -16.97 -13.71 -7.61
C GLY A 68 -18.36 -14.13 -7.13
N GLN A 69 -18.95 -13.35 -6.23
CA GLN A 69 -20.31 -13.57 -5.72
C GLN A 69 -21.35 -13.52 -6.84
N ALA A 70 -21.26 -12.53 -7.73
CA ALA A 70 -22.16 -12.40 -8.88
C ALA A 70 -22.05 -13.60 -9.84
N THR A 71 -20.85 -14.13 -10.06
CA THR A 71 -20.62 -15.32 -10.90
C THR A 71 -21.27 -16.57 -10.29
N CYS A 72 -21.36 -16.66 -8.97
CA CYS A 72 -22.07 -17.71 -8.26
C CYS A 72 -23.60 -17.48 -8.19
N GLY A 73 -24.12 -16.40 -8.78
CA GLY A 73 -25.53 -16.04 -8.70
C GLY A 73 -25.97 -15.50 -7.33
N LEU A 74 -25.01 -15.15 -6.45
CA LEU A 74 -25.30 -14.50 -5.18
C LEU A 74 -25.65 -13.03 -5.44
N THR A 75 -26.55 -12.49 -4.62
CA THR A 75 -27.00 -11.09 -4.72
C THR A 75 -26.63 -10.26 -3.49
N ASP A 76 -26.02 -10.90 -2.48
CA ASP A 76 -25.58 -10.28 -1.23
C ASP A 76 -24.10 -9.84 -1.33
N TYR A 77 -23.84 -8.90 -2.23
CA TYR A 77 -22.54 -8.25 -2.37
C TYR A 77 -22.66 -6.74 -2.15
N PRO A 78 -21.61 -6.06 -1.66
CA PRO A 78 -21.68 -4.62 -1.37
C PRO A 78 -22.06 -3.81 -2.61
N VAL A 79 -23.10 -2.98 -2.51
CA VAL A 79 -23.46 -2.04 -3.59
C VAL A 79 -22.37 -0.96 -3.67
N PRO A 80 -21.73 -0.77 -4.83
CA PRO A 80 -20.68 0.22 -4.96
C PRO A 80 -21.25 1.64 -4.90
N ILE A 81 -20.59 2.50 -4.12
CA ILE A 81 -20.87 3.93 -4.06
C ILE A 81 -19.84 4.61 -4.96
N HIS A 82 -20.35 5.25 -6.03
CA HIS A 82 -19.54 5.89 -7.07
C HIS A 82 -19.40 7.40 -6.92
N ASP A 83 -20.19 8.02 -6.04
CA ASP A 83 -20.02 9.44 -5.72
C ASP A 83 -18.66 9.63 -5.07
N ARG A 84 -17.75 10.33 -5.76
CA ARG A 84 -16.38 10.60 -5.29
C ARG A 84 -16.30 11.83 -4.37
N ALA A 85 -17.37 12.63 -4.29
CA ALA A 85 -17.43 13.82 -3.43
C ALA A 85 -17.75 13.47 -1.95
N VAL A 86 -17.16 12.38 -1.44
CA VAL A 86 -17.41 11.85 -0.09
C VAL A 86 -16.73 12.65 1.01
N VAL A 87 -15.63 13.34 0.70
CA VAL A 87 -14.98 14.31 1.59
C VAL A 87 -14.95 15.64 0.87
N LYS A 88 -15.69 16.62 1.39
CA LYS A 88 -15.76 17.96 0.82
C LYS A 88 -14.69 18.85 1.47
N PRO A 89 -14.05 19.75 0.71
CA PRO A 89 -13.16 20.74 1.27
C PRO A 89 -13.96 21.73 2.14
N HIS A 90 -13.28 22.36 3.09
CA HIS A 90 -13.84 23.45 3.88
C HIS A 90 -14.01 24.72 3.04
N ASP A 91 -14.88 25.62 3.49
CA ASP A 91 -15.00 26.97 2.95
C ASP A 91 -15.02 27.98 4.11
N PRO A 92 -13.93 28.72 4.37
CA PRO A 92 -12.66 28.72 3.64
C PRO A 92 -11.80 27.48 3.91
N PHE A 93 -10.84 27.19 3.03
CA PHE A 93 -9.85 26.11 3.23
C PHE A 93 -9.10 26.26 4.56
N SER A 94 -8.87 25.12 5.21
CA SER A 94 -8.17 25.00 6.50
C SER A 94 -7.03 23.98 6.39
N ILE A 95 -5.88 24.45 5.91
CA ILE A 95 -4.66 23.64 5.80
C ILE A 95 -3.93 23.70 7.14
N GLU A 96 -4.09 22.66 7.95
CA GLU A 96 -3.51 22.57 9.30
C GLU A 96 -2.16 21.83 9.33
N PHE A 97 -1.88 21.01 8.32
CA PHE A 97 -0.71 20.16 8.23
C PHE A 97 0.10 20.46 6.98
N ASP A 98 1.42 20.24 7.07
CA ASP A 98 2.29 20.32 5.91
C ASP A 98 2.16 19.05 5.05
N HIS A 99 1.72 19.25 3.80
CA HIS A 99 1.55 18.23 2.77
C HIS A 99 2.66 18.32 1.69
N LEU A 100 3.49 19.37 1.72
CA LEU A 100 4.63 19.53 0.83
C LEU A 100 5.83 18.74 1.37
N GLY A 101 6.52 18.00 0.51
CA GLY A 101 7.53 17.02 0.91
C GLY A 101 6.96 15.73 1.51
N LYS A 102 5.64 15.51 1.37
CA LYS A 102 4.90 14.31 1.78
C LYS A 102 3.98 13.82 0.66
N GLU A 103 2.70 14.20 0.64
CA GLU A 103 1.77 13.82 -0.42
C GLU A 103 2.06 14.56 -1.72
N TYR A 104 2.67 15.74 -1.63
CA TYR A 104 3.12 16.54 -2.77
C TYR A 104 4.61 16.85 -2.70
N MET A 105 5.26 16.93 -3.85
CA MET A 105 6.63 17.47 -3.97
C MET A 105 6.72 18.50 -5.08
N GLU A 106 7.72 19.37 -4.98
CA GLU A 106 8.07 20.27 -6.08
C GLU A 106 8.70 19.48 -7.22
N LYS A 107 8.19 19.63 -8.45
CA LYS A 107 8.68 18.91 -9.63
C LYS A 107 10.18 19.08 -9.87
N ARG A 108 10.73 20.26 -9.57
CA ARG A 108 12.18 20.54 -9.69
C ARG A 108 13.06 19.68 -8.78
N LEU A 109 12.48 19.07 -7.74
CA LEU A 109 13.18 18.21 -6.79
C LEU A 109 13.06 16.72 -7.17
N VAL A 110 12.19 16.39 -8.11
CA VAL A 110 12.06 15.04 -8.65
C VAL A 110 13.32 14.74 -9.44
N LYS A 111 14.03 13.69 -9.03
CA LYS A 111 15.20 13.20 -9.74
C LYS A 111 14.74 12.07 -10.65
N GLU A 112 15.10 12.13 -11.92
CA GLU A 112 14.98 10.98 -12.81
C GLU A 112 15.91 9.88 -12.29
N VAL A 113 15.34 8.71 -12.05
CA VAL A 113 16.09 7.52 -11.63
C VAL A 113 16.13 6.58 -12.84
N PRO A 114 17.31 6.04 -13.22
CA PRO A 114 17.42 5.07 -14.30
C PRO A 114 16.76 3.73 -13.88
N TRP A 115 15.45 3.65 -14.12
CA TRP A 115 14.56 2.56 -13.68
C TRP A 115 15.02 1.19 -14.18
N GLU A 116 15.28 1.06 -15.50
CA GLU A 116 15.61 -0.21 -16.13
C GLU A 116 16.89 -0.84 -15.54
N GLU A 117 17.90 -0.01 -15.29
CA GLU A 117 19.17 -0.45 -14.70
C GLU A 117 18.99 -0.90 -13.26
N MET A 118 18.17 -0.18 -12.49
CA MET A 118 17.96 -0.45 -11.07
C MET A 118 17.14 -1.73 -10.85
N VAL A 119 16.02 -1.90 -11.56
CA VAL A 119 15.15 -3.08 -11.41
C VAL A 119 15.87 -4.36 -11.78
N SER A 120 16.79 -4.31 -12.76
CA SER A 120 17.60 -5.47 -13.15
C SER A 120 18.44 -6.06 -12.01
N GLN A 121 18.70 -5.27 -10.96
CA GLN A 121 19.51 -5.65 -9.80
C GLN A 121 18.65 -5.99 -8.56
N VAL A 122 17.34 -5.80 -8.63
CA VAL A 122 16.42 -6.08 -7.52
C VAL A 122 15.99 -7.54 -7.56
N ARG A 123 16.18 -8.23 -6.45
CA ARG A 123 15.64 -9.57 -6.23
C ARG A 123 14.45 -9.51 -5.28
N VAL A 124 13.31 -10.01 -5.74
CA VAL A 124 12.12 -10.12 -4.88
C VAL A 124 12.15 -11.44 -4.12
N GLU A 125 11.99 -11.37 -2.80
CA GLU A 125 12.00 -12.51 -1.89
C GLU A 125 10.66 -12.64 -1.16
N LYS A 126 10.19 -13.88 -1.03
CA LYS A 126 9.00 -14.20 -0.23
C LYS A 126 9.44 -14.77 1.12
N THR A 127 9.14 -14.05 2.20
CA THR A 127 9.41 -14.50 3.57
C THR A 127 8.12 -14.78 4.32
N GLN A 128 8.02 -15.96 4.92
CA GLN A 128 6.88 -16.33 5.75
C GLN A 128 7.21 -16.08 7.23
N PHE A 129 6.35 -15.31 7.90
CA PHE A 129 6.46 -15.05 9.33
C PHE A 129 5.43 -15.91 10.07
N SER A 130 5.90 -16.88 10.86
CA SER A 130 5.00 -17.73 11.64
C SER A 130 4.32 -16.94 12.77
N PRO A 131 3.15 -17.39 13.27
CA PRO A 131 2.49 -16.76 14.41
C PRO A 131 3.41 -16.59 15.63
N ASP A 132 4.28 -17.56 15.91
CA ASP A 132 5.26 -17.50 17.00
C ASP A 132 6.31 -16.41 16.79
N VAL A 133 6.80 -16.25 15.55
CA VAL A 133 7.73 -15.17 15.20
C VAL A 133 7.04 -13.82 15.35
N LEU A 134 5.81 -13.68 14.85
CA LEU A 134 5.02 -12.45 14.98
C LEU A 134 4.74 -12.12 16.45
N ALA A 135 4.39 -13.10 17.28
CA ALA A 135 4.19 -12.91 18.72
C ALA A 135 5.47 -12.41 19.41
N LYS A 136 6.64 -12.98 19.05
CA LYS A 136 7.95 -12.51 19.55
C LYS A 136 8.28 -11.09 19.10
N LEU A 137 7.89 -10.67 17.90
CA LEU A 137 8.10 -9.30 17.44
C LEU A 137 7.20 -8.30 18.18
N LYS A 138 5.98 -8.71 18.56
CA LYS A 138 5.06 -7.85 19.32
C LYS A 138 5.49 -7.67 20.78
N ALA A 139 6.04 -8.71 21.41
CA ALA A 139 6.33 -8.72 22.84
C ALA A 139 7.21 -7.56 23.34
N PRO A 140 8.37 -7.23 22.72
CA PRO A 140 9.20 -6.09 23.16
C PRO A 140 8.50 -4.74 23.00
N ALA A 141 7.59 -4.63 22.04
CA ALA A 141 6.91 -3.38 21.71
C ALA A 141 5.74 -3.11 22.67
N THR A 142 5.03 -4.14 23.12
CA THR A 142 3.90 -4.01 24.08
C THR A 142 4.28 -3.38 25.43
N VAL A 143 5.54 -3.49 25.87
CA VAL A 143 5.96 -3.05 27.21
C VAL A 143 6.00 -1.51 27.36
N ARG A 144 5.96 -0.74 26.27
CA ARG A 144 6.20 0.72 26.31
C ARG A 144 5.31 1.59 25.42
N CYS A 145 4.17 1.10 24.94
CA CYS A 145 3.30 1.96 24.14
C CYS A 145 2.73 3.12 24.99
N PRO A 146 3.01 4.39 24.65
CA PRO A 146 2.57 5.55 25.45
C PRO A 146 1.05 5.66 25.59
N SER A 147 0.30 5.07 24.65
CA SER A 147 -1.16 5.08 24.64
C SER A 147 -1.82 3.98 25.50
N GLY A 148 -1.03 3.09 26.10
CA GLY A 148 -1.52 1.94 26.85
C GLY A 148 -2.18 0.85 26.00
N ARG A 149 -2.10 0.95 24.66
CA ARG A 149 -2.55 -0.07 23.70
C ARG A 149 -1.37 -0.78 23.05
N ASP A 150 -1.50 -2.06 22.79
CA ASP A 150 -0.48 -2.82 22.07
C ASP A 150 -0.32 -2.34 20.62
N TYR A 151 0.91 -2.30 20.13
CA TYR A 151 1.18 -2.09 18.70
C TYR A 151 0.55 -3.21 17.86
N SER A 152 0.08 -2.87 16.67
CA SER A 152 -0.46 -3.85 15.74
C SER A 152 0.64 -4.82 15.26
N THR A 153 0.22 -5.97 14.73
CA THR A 153 1.14 -6.94 14.10
C THR A 153 1.86 -6.32 12.90
N PHE A 154 1.17 -5.46 12.14
CA PHE A 154 1.75 -4.72 11.03
C PHE A 154 2.85 -3.76 11.49
N GLU A 155 2.55 -2.90 12.48
CA GLU A 155 3.55 -1.99 13.07
C GLU A 155 4.76 -2.78 13.57
N SER A 156 4.50 -3.87 14.30
CA SER A 156 5.54 -4.71 14.88
C SER A 156 6.48 -5.34 13.86
N LEU A 157 5.94 -5.76 12.73
CA LEU A 157 6.72 -6.28 11.64
C LEU A 157 7.48 -5.16 10.92
N ILE A 158 6.84 -4.01 10.66
CA ILE A 158 7.43 -3.02 9.77
C ILE A 158 8.57 -2.24 10.41
N PHE A 159 8.49 -1.87 11.69
CA PHE A 159 9.64 -1.23 12.35
C PHE A 159 10.83 -2.21 12.45
N HIS A 160 10.56 -3.52 12.58
CA HIS A 160 11.62 -4.54 12.64
C HIS A 160 12.29 -4.70 11.28
N LEU A 161 11.50 -4.78 10.20
CA LEU A 161 12.02 -4.82 8.84
C LEU A 161 12.79 -3.54 8.50
N TRP A 162 12.30 -2.37 8.92
CA TRP A 162 12.96 -1.11 8.70
C TRP A 162 14.37 -1.08 9.29
N GLN A 163 14.53 -1.52 10.55
CA GLN A 163 15.86 -1.68 11.16
C GLN A 163 16.74 -2.69 10.40
N LYS A 164 16.20 -3.85 10.04
CA LYS A 164 16.99 -4.93 9.42
C LYS A 164 17.43 -4.62 8.00
N VAL A 165 16.59 -4.00 7.20
CA VAL A 165 16.94 -3.52 5.87
C VAL A 165 17.97 -2.40 5.96
N THR A 166 17.77 -1.44 6.88
CA THR A 166 18.76 -0.38 7.15
C THR A 166 20.12 -0.96 7.53
N GLN A 167 20.14 -1.97 8.41
CA GLN A 167 21.36 -2.67 8.81
C GLN A 167 22.02 -3.37 7.62
N ALA A 168 21.24 -4.01 6.75
CA ALA A 168 21.75 -4.74 5.58
C ALA A 168 22.34 -3.81 4.52
N HIS A 169 21.82 -2.58 4.37
CA HIS A 169 22.35 -1.59 3.43
C HIS A 169 23.70 -1.00 3.87
N GLY A 170 24.07 -1.08 5.16
CA GLY A 170 25.39 -0.64 5.64
C GLY A 170 25.66 0.87 5.44
N MET A 171 24.61 1.69 5.55
CA MET A 171 24.65 3.13 5.28
C MET A 171 25.39 3.92 6.37
N GLY A 172 25.81 5.15 6.06
CA GLY A 172 26.45 6.04 7.03
C GLY A 172 25.51 6.39 8.19
N GLU A 173 26.05 6.47 9.41
CA GLU A 173 25.26 6.71 10.63
C GLU A 173 24.41 7.99 10.60
N GLU A 174 24.86 9.03 9.89
CA GLU A 174 24.17 10.32 9.76
C GLU A 174 23.16 10.35 8.60
N GLU A 175 23.10 9.31 7.77
CA GLU A 175 22.10 9.25 6.70
C GLU A 175 20.71 9.10 7.30
N THR A 176 19.74 9.79 6.70
CA THR A 176 18.32 9.68 7.09
C THR A 176 17.64 8.63 6.23
N SER A 177 17.05 7.64 6.88
CA SER A 177 16.14 6.68 6.25
C SER A 177 14.69 7.12 6.47
N GLN A 178 13.86 6.93 5.46
CA GLN A 178 12.42 7.16 5.51
C GLN A 178 11.67 5.86 5.25
N LEU A 179 10.62 5.61 6.02
CA LEU A 179 9.68 4.52 5.77
C LEU A 179 8.36 5.13 5.27
N CYS A 180 7.89 4.71 4.10
CA CYS A 180 6.64 5.14 3.47
C CYS A 180 5.56 4.09 3.77
N ILE A 181 4.48 4.49 4.44
CA ILE A 181 3.38 3.57 4.80
C ILE A 181 2.08 4.11 4.24
N LEU A 182 1.35 3.26 3.53
CA LEU A 182 0.01 3.58 3.04
C LEU A 182 -1.06 3.32 4.11
N ILE A 183 -1.86 4.35 4.41
CA ILE A 183 -2.90 4.33 5.45
C ILE A 183 -4.28 4.42 4.81
N ASN A 184 -5.15 3.44 5.08
CA ASN A 184 -6.56 3.50 4.71
C ASN A 184 -7.31 4.49 5.63
N VAL A 185 -7.79 5.59 5.07
CA VAL A 185 -8.44 6.67 5.84
C VAL A 185 -9.96 6.53 5.94
N ARG A 186 -10.58 5.49 5.34
CA ARG A 186 -12.04 5.30 5.38
C ARG A 186 -12.65 5.37 6.78
N THR A 187 -11.97 4.78 7.77
CA THR A 187 -12.44 4.77 9.18
C THR A 187 -11.91 5.94 10.00
N HIS A 188 -10.99 6.75 9.45
CA HIS A 188 -10.36 7.87 10.13
C HIS A 188 -11.14 9.17 9.92
N VAL A 189 -11.78 9.34 8.76
CA VAL A 189 -12.66 10.47 8.45
C VAL A 189 -13.97 10.36 9.25
N VAL A 190 -14.54 11.49 9.65
CA VAL A 190 -15.79 11.59 10.41
C VAL A 190 -16.82 12.41 9.62
N PRO A 191 -17.96 11.83 9.18
CA PRO A 191 -18.36 10.44 9.39
C PRO A 191 -17.48 9.44 8.61
N PRO A 192 -17.35 8.19 9.09
CA PRO A 192 -16.61 7.15 8.36
C PRO A 192 -17.17 6.93 6.96
N ILE A 193 -16.27 6.67 6.01
CA ILE A 193 -16.64 6.34 4.64
C ILE A 193 -17.32 4.97 4.62
N ALA A 194 -18.45 4.90 3.92
CA ALA A 194 -19.22 3.67 3.78
C ALA A 194 -18.38 2.55 3.14
N HIS A 195 -18.59 1.32 3.59
CA HIS A 195 -17.84 0.14 3.13
C HIS A 195 -17.92 -0.07 1.61
N GLY A 196 -19.04 0.31 0.99
CA GLY A 196 -19.25 0.21 -0.46
C GLY A 196 -18.55 1.27 -1.31
N TYR A 197 -17.85 2.25 -0.72
CA TYR A 197 -17.16 3.28 -1.50
C TYR A 197 -16.11 2.70 -2.44
N PHE A 198 -16.31 2.94 -3.74
CA PHE A 198 -15.41 2.49 -4.81
C PHE A 198 -14.55 3.66 -5.28
N GLY A 199 -13.35 3.77 -4.72
CA GLY A 199 -12.38 4.81 -5.02
C GLY A 199 -11.17 4.74 -4.09
N ASN A 200 -10.25 5.67 -4.26
CA ASN A 200 -9.09 5.84 -3.38
C ASN A 200 -9.51 6.55 -2.08
N MET A 201 -9.17 5.95 -0.93
CA MET A 201 -9.22 6.57 0.40
C MET A 201 -7.98 6.16 1.18
N VAL A 202 -6.83 6.52 0.64
CA VAL A 202 -5.52 6.21 1.21
C VAL A 202 -4.64 7.45 1.26
N LEU A 203 -3.82 7.57 2.30
CA LEU A 203 -2.79 8.61 2.43
C LEU A 203 -1.46 7.97 2.82
N TRP A 204 -0.36 8.63 2.47
CA TRP A 204 0.98 8.19 2.84
C TRP A 204 1.43 8.85 4.14
N VAL A 205 2.15 8.09 4.96
CA VAL A 205 2.94 8.64 6.07
C VAL A 205 4.41 8.31 5.89
N PHE A 206 5.25 9.22 6.38
CA PHE A 206 6.69 9.20 6.15
C PHE A 206 7.48 9.32 7.47
N PRO A 207 7.39 8.36 8.40
CA PRO A 207 8.32 8.29 9.53
C PRO A 207 9.78 8.34 9.04
N ARG A 208 10.61 9.12 9.73
CA ARG A 208 12.03 9.35 9.41
C ARG A 208 12.88 9.13 10.66
N ALA A 209 14.04 8.55 10.48
CA ALA A 209 15.05 8.40 11.51
C ALA A 209 16.43 8.31 10.86
N THR A 210 17.48 8.73 11.57
CA THR A 210 18.86 8.49 11.14
C THR A 210 19.20 7.02 11.26
N VAL A 211 20.17 6.56 10.46
CA VAL A 211 20.71 5.19 10.56
C VAL A 211 21.21 4.91 11.97
N ARG A 212 21.86 5.90 12.62
CA ARG A 212 22.26 5.80 14.02
C ARG A 212 21.07 5.53 14.93
N GLU A 213 19.99 6.31 14.82
CA GLU A 213 18.80 6.12 15.66
C GLU A 213 18.19 4.74 15.42
N LEU A 214 18.07 4.30 14.17
CA LEU A 214 17.51 3.00 13.83
C LEU A 214 18.34 1.83 14.38
N LEU A 215 19.67 1.91 14.36
CA LEU A 215 20.53 0.78 14.72
C LEU A 215 20.99 0.78 16.19
N SER A 216 21.06 1.95 16.83
CA SER A 216 21.55 2.08 18.22
C SER A 216 20.44 2.18 19.26
N GLN A 217 19.23 2.61 18.88
CA GLN A 217 18.12 2.71 19.83
C GLN A 217 17.43 1.35 20.04
N PRO A 218 16.85 1.13 21.23
CA PRO A 218 16.02 -0.04 21.44
C PRO A 218 14.75 0.01 20.57
N LEU A 219 14.23 -1.18 20.25
CA LEU A 219 13.17 -1.41 19.26
C LEU A 219 11.87 -0.63 19.55
N ASP A 220 11.61 -0.38 20.83
CA ASP A 220 10.48 0.42 21.32
C ASP A 220 10.53 1.87 20.83
N ARG A 221 11.72 2.48 20.74
CA ARG A 221 11.85 3.85 20.23
C ARG A 221 11.58 3.96 18.75
N VAL A 222 12.05 2.99 17.97
CA VAL A 222 11.71 2.90 16.54
C VAL A 222 10.21 2.65 16.36
N ALA A 223 9.60 1.82 17.22
CA ALA A 223 8.17 1.59 17.23
C ALA A 223 7.37 2.88 17.52
N GLU A 224 7.82 3.70 18.48
CA GLU A 224 7.20 5.00 18.80
C GLU A 224 7.19 5.94 17.58
N VAL A 225 8.29 6.01 16.82
CA VAL A 225 8.38 6.85 15.61
C VAL A 225 7.36 6.42 14.56
N VAL A 226 7.28 5.11 14.28
CA VAL A 226 6.32 4.58 13.31
C VAL A 226 4.88 4.79 13.78
N HIS A 227 4.60 4.48 15.04
CA HIS A 227 3.27 4.62 15.62
C HIS A 227 2.79 6.07 15.64
N ALA A 228 3.64 7.02 16.03
CA ALA A 228 3.31 8.44 16.05
C ALA A 228 2.97 8.95 14.65
N ALA A 229 3.71 8.51 13.63
CA ALA A 229 3.41 8.87 12.24
C ALA A 229 2.07 8.31 11.77
N ILE A 230 1.77 7.04 12.07
CA ILE A 230 0.47 6.43 11.73
C ILE A 230 -0.67 7.13 12.48
N ALA A 231 -0.51 7.38 13.78
CA ALA A 231 -1.53 7.99 14.62
C ALA A 231 -1.81 9.47 14.27
N GLN A 232 -0.88 10.15 13.59
CA GLN A 232 -1.09 11.51 13.10
C GLN A 232 -2.20 11.56 12.04
N VAL A 233 -2.41 10.50 11.27
CA VAL A 233 -3.44 10.44 10.23
C VAL A 233 -4.80 10.19 10.84
N ASN A 234 -5.47 11.28 11.21
CA ASN A 234 -6.83 11.32 11.69
C ASN A 234 -7.73 12.14 10.75
N ASP A 235 -8.99 12.34 11.13
CA ASP A 235 -9.96 13.14 10.35
C ASP A 235 -9.40 14.53 9.96
N ARG A 236 -8.77 15.24 10.90
CA ARG A 236 -8.22 16.58 10.65
C ARG A 236 -7.11 16.54 9.61
N TYR A 237 -6.23 15.55 9.69
CA TYR A 237 -5.16 15.36 8.70
C TYR A 237 -5.74 15.09 7.31
N ALA A 238 -6.70 14.18 7.21
CA ALA A 238 -7.32 13.83 5.92
C ALA A 238 -8.06 15.03 5.30
N ARG A 239 -8.75 15.84 6.10
CA ARG A 239 -9.45 17.03 5.61
C ARG A 239 -8.50 18.18 5.25
N SER A 240 -7.43 18.37 6.02
CA SER A 240 -6.36 19.30 5.68
C SER A 240 -5.73 18.95 4.33
N PHE A 241 -5.54 17.64 4.07
CA PHE A 241 -5.03 17.19 2.78
C PHE A 241 -6.01 17.51 1.65
N VAL A 242 -7.31 17.24 1.82
CA VAL A 242 -8.33 17.59 0.82
C VAL A 242 -8.35 19.09 0.53
N ASP A 243 -8.25 19.93 1.55
CA ASP A 243 -8.18 21.38 1.37
C ASP A 243 -6.91 21.82 0.63
N PHE A 244 -5.77 21.19 0.94
CA PHE A 244 -4.51 21.45 0.26
C PHE A 244 -4.57 21.04 -1.21
N ASP A 245 -5.08 19.84 -1.50
CA ASP A 245 -5.22 19.24 -2.82
C ASP A 245 -6.11 20.11 -3.74
N VAL A 246 -7.31 20.46 -3.26
CA VAL A 246 -8.21 21.37 -3.98
C VAL A 246 -7.60 22.76 -4.13
N GLY A 247 -6.81 23.22 -3.15
CA GLY A 247 -6.04 24.46 -3.24
C GLY A 247 -5.00 24.44 -4.37
N VAL A 248 -4.23 23.34 -4.49
CA VAL A 248 -3.27 23.13 -5.58
C VAL A 248 -3.96 23.18 -6.94
N GLU A 249 -5.13 22.56 -7.05
CA GLU A 249 -5.94 22.59 -8.27
C GLU A 249 -6.45 23.98 -8.60
N ARG A 250 -7.13 24.63 -7.66
CA ARG A 250 -7.73 25.96 -7.83
C ARG A 250 -6.69 27.00 -8.22
N ASP A 251 -5.50 26.93 -7.62
CA ASP A 251 -4.43 27.88 -7.83
C ASP A 251 -3.56 27.52 -9.05
N GLY A 252 -3.87 26.43 -9.77
CA GLY A 252 -3.18 26.02 -10.99
C GLY A 252 -1.74 25.55 -10.80
N ARG A 253 -1.40 25.08 -9.59
CA ARG A 253 -0.02 24.74 -9.19
C ARG A 253 0.44 23.36 -9.67
N TRP A 254 -0.36 22.66 -10.45
CA TRP A 254 0.00 21.39 -11.09
C TRP A 254 1.21 21.47 -12.02
N SER A 255 1.60 22.66 -12.48
CA SER A 255 2.84 22.87 -13.23
C SER A 255 4.09 22.80 -12.34
N GLU A 256 3.95 23.08 -11.04
CA GLU A 256 5.05 23.20 -10.07
C GLU A 256 5.13 22.01 -9.12
N LEU A 257 3.97 21.44 -8.76
CA LEU A 257 3.83 20.35 -7.82
C LEU A 257 3.42 19.06 -8.52
N VAL A 258 3.80 17.94 -7.92
CA VAL A 258 3.42 16.59 -8.34
C VAL A 258 3.06 15.78 -7.10
N ALA A 259 2.00 14.99 -7.19
CA ALA A 259 1.62 14.07 -6.12
C ALA A 259 2.68 12.97 -6.04
N THR A 260 3.09 12.60 -4.82
CA THR A 260 4.11 11.56 -4.65
C THR A 260 3.64 10.18 -5.07
N GLY A 261 2.33 9.93 -5.06
CA GLY A 261 1.73 8.71 -5.61
C GLY A 261 1.78 8.61 -7.14
N ASP A 262 1.98 9.73 -7.86
CA ASP A 262 2.06 9.77 -9.32
C ASP A 262 3.51 9.71 -9.84
N LEU A 263 4.48 9.75 -8.93
CA LEU A 263 5.87 9.61 -9.32
C LEU A 263 6.14 8.14 -9.63
N ASP A 264 6.62 7.87 -10.84
CA ASP A 264 7.30 6.62 -11.21
C ASP A 264 8.66 6.53 -10.48
N SER A 265 8.65 6.72 -9.17
CA SER A 265 9.81 6.66 -8.30
C SER A 265 9.68 5.45 -7.40
N THR A 266 10.62 4.53 -7.51
CA THR A 266 10.77 3.50 -6.48
C THR A 266 11.29 4.16 -5.22
N VAL A 267 10.73 3.77 -4.07
CA VAL A 267 11.36 4.06 -2.79
C VAL A 267 12.66 3.24 -2.69
N CYS A 268 13.76 3.89 -3.07
CA CYS A 268 15.09 3.28 -3.05
C CYS A 268 15.78 3.49 -1.70
N CYS A 269 16.81 2.68 -1.46
CA CYS A 269 17.81 2.93 -0.43
C CYS A 269 18.19 4.43 -0.39
N PRO A 270 18.14 5.11 0.76
CA PRO A 270 18.03 4.58 2.13
C PRO A 270 16.59 4.29 2.61
N ASN A 271 15.58 4.53 1.79
CA ASN A 271 14.18 4.50 2.16
C ASN A 271 13.53 3.11 1.93
N LEU A 272 12.37 2.89 2.56
CA LEU A 272 11.56 1.69 2.41
C LEU A 272 10.09 2.04 2.18
N GLU A 273 9.37 1.22 1.43
CA GLU A 273 7.92 1.32 1.27
C GLU A 273 7.21 0.08 1.82
N ALA A 274 6.06 0.29 2.46
CA ALA A 274 5.27 -0.74 3.11
C ALA A 274 3.80 -0.66 2.71
N ASN A 275 3.39 -1.55 1.80
CA ASN A 275 2.00 -1.68 1.36
C ASN A 275 1.34 -2.92 1.98
N SER A 276 0.50 -2.70 2.98
CA SER A 276 -0.20 -3.79 3.67
C SER A 276 -1.44 -4.27 2.91
N ARG A 277 -1.44 -5.54 2.51
CA ARG A 277 -2.61 -6.22 1.92
C ARG A 277 -3.38 -7.10 2.92
N LEU A 278 -3.06 -7.03 4.21
CA LEU A 278 -3.60 -7.92 5.26
C LEU A 278 -5.13 -7.84 5.47
N ARG A 279 -5.80 -6.82 4.93
CA ARG A 279 -7.24 -6.59 5.09
C ARG A 279 -7.99 -6.55 3.75
N ILE A 280 -7.34 -6.98 2.67
CA ILE A 280 -8.02 -7.16 1.37
C ILE A 280 -8.85 -8.45 1.48
N PRO A 281 -10.17 -8.40 1.19
CA PRO A 281 -11.02 -9.57 1.30
C PRO A 281 -10.66 -10.56 0.18
N PHE A 282 -9.81 -11.54 0.52
CA PHE A 282 -9.40 -12.60 -0.41
C PHE A 282 -9.89 -13.98 0.05
N GLU A 283 -9.91 -14.24 1.36
CA GLU A 283 -10.33 -15.52 1.95
C GLU A 283 -11.82 -15.55 2.33
N GLU A 284 -12.50 -14.40 2.36
CA GLU A 284 -13.91 -14.32 2.73
C GLU A 284 -14.80 -14.54 1.50
N ASN A 285 -15.42 -15.72 1.43
CA ASN A 285 -16.55 -16.14 0.57
C ASN A 285 -16.20 -16.76 -0.81
N GLY A 286 -16.16 -18.10 -0.83
CA GLY A 286 -16.87 -18.97 -1.80
C GLY A 286 -16.46 -18.99 -3.27
N PHE A 287 -15.82 -17.96 -3.81
CA PHE A 287 -15.39 -17.94 -5.21
C PHE A 287 -14.17 -18.84 -5.46
N TRP A 288 -13.29 -18.97 -4.46
CA TRP A 288 -12.08 -19.77 -4.52
C TRP A 288 -12.28 -21.22 -4.00
N GLU A 289 -13.48 -21.57 -3.53
CA GLU A 289 -13.83 -22.91 -3.08
C GLU A 289 -14.25 -23.83 -4.26
N TRP A 290 -13.48 -23.83 -5.34
CA TRP A 290 -13.54 -24.92 -6.31
C TRP A 290 -12.68 -26.10 -5.79
N GLY A 291 -13.14 -26.72 -4.70
CA GLY A 291 -12.59 -27.94 -4.12
C GLY A 291 -11.30 -27.73 -3.31
N ALA A 292 -11.43 -27.78 -1.98
CA ALA A 292 -10.37 -28.28 -1.11
C ALA A 292 -10.33 -29.82 -1.16
#